data_AF-A0AB37ZMK1-F1
#
_entry.id   AF-A0AB37ZMK1-F1
#
_cell.length_a   1.000
_cell.length_b   1.000
_cell.length_c   1.000
_cell.angle_alpha   90.00
_cell.angle_beta   90.00
_cell.angle_gamma   90.00
#
_symmetry.space_group_name_H-M   'P 1'
#
loop_
_entity.id
_entity.type
_entity.pdbx_description
1 polymer ?
#
loop_
_entity_poly.entity_id
_entity_poly.type
_entity_poly.pdbx_seq_one_letter_code
_entity_poly.pdbx_strand_id
1 'polypeptide(L)'
;MMNPKGSLFQRLAGDTLKQQSFDREEQLMMLISAHLTKMLGTRAGSVKMLPDYGLPDLNNRGLSLDDTLRHSRMIIEKMIRTYEPRLFDVHVTLEKHESCLLRRTFSIGAALDIAGVKKSVRFSALLGGDGKISIV
;
A
#
# COMPACT_ATOMS: atom_id res chain seq x y z
N MET A 1 -52.55 0.64 -5.47
CA MET A 1 -51.58 1.75 -5.27
C MET A 1 -50.20 1.19 -5.59
N MET A 2 -49.75 1.36 -6.83
CA MET A 2 -48.61 0.64 -7.43
C MET A 2 -47.42 1.59 -7.56
N ASN A 3 -46.29 1.22 -6.98
CA ASN A 3 -45.01 1.55 -7.60
C ASN A 3 -44.04 0.44 -7.26
N PRO A 4 -43.60 -0.36 -8.24
CA PRO A 4 -42.25 -0.84 -8.11
C PRO A 4 -41.54 -0.98 -9.47
N LYS A 5 -40.31 -0.45 -9.45
CA LYS A 5 -39.18 -0.78 -10.34
C LYS A 5 -39.06 0.08 -11.60
N GLY A 6 -38.08 0.97 -11.53
CA GLY A 6 -37.59 1.77 -12.65
C GLY A 6 -37.34 0.96 -13.92
N SER A 7 -37.38 1.71 -15.03
CA SER A 7 -37.16 1.29 -16.40
C SER A 7 -36.00 0.29 -16.53
N LEU A 8 -36.13 -0.67 -17.46
CA LEU A 8 -35.09 -1.65 -17.78
C LEU A 8 -33.73 -0.98 -18.06
N PHE A 9 -33.75 0.18 -18.71
CA PHE A 9 -32.54 0.99 -18.96
C PHE A 9 -31.84 1.44 -17.68
N GLN A 10 -32.61 1.71 -16.61
CA GLN A 10 -32.06 2.12 -15.31
C GLN A 10 -31.41 0.95 -14.56
N ARG A 11 -31.84 -0.29 -14.80
CA ARG A 11 -31.18 -1.48 -14.24
C ARG A 11 -29.90 -1.82 -14.98
N LEU A 12 -29.91 -1.74 -16.31
CA LEU A 12 -28.71 -1.94 -17.13
C LEU A 12 -27.63 -0.88 -16.82
N ALA A 13 -28.04 0.39 -16.67
CA ALA A 13 -27.14 1.46 -16.22
C ALA A 13 -26.65 1.21 -14.79
N GLY A 14 -27.51 0.74 -13.88
CA GLY A 14 -27.13 0.44 -12.49
C GLY A 14 -26.10 -0.68 -12.37
N ASP A 15 -26.24 -1.77 -13.13
CA ASP A 15 -25.29 -2.88 -13.12
C ASP A 15 -23.98 -2.50 -13.81
N THR A 16 -24.03 -1.81 -14.96
CA THR A 16 -22.81 -1.36 -15.66
C THR A 16 -22.01 -0.35 -14.85
N LEU A 17 -22.66 0.60 -14.18
CA LEU A 17 -21.98 1.57 -13.31
C LEU A 17 -21.37 0.90 -12.07
N LYS A 18 -22.06 -0.05 -11.45
CA LYS A 18 -21.49 -0.83 -10.34
C LYS A 18 -20.28 -1.64 -10.79
N GLN A 19 -20.40 -2.35 -11.90
CA GLN A 19 -19.34 -3.21 -12.42
C GLN A 19 -18.11 -2.40 -12.87
N GLN A 20 -18.31 -1.25 -13.51
CA GLN A 20 -17.22 -0.29 -13.80
C GLN A 20 -16.59 0.31 -12.54
N SER A 21 -17.37 0.53 -11.49
CA SER A 21 -16.84 1.06 -10.22
C SER A 21 -15.96 0.03 -9.52
N PHE A 22 -16.38 -1.24 -9.48
CA PHE A 22 -15.57 -2.33 -8.94
C PHE A 22 -14.27 -2.54 -9.70
N ASP A 23 -14.32 -2.52 -11.03
CA ASP A 23 -13.14 -2.66 -11.89
C ASP A 23 -12.14 -1.50 -11.70
N ARG A 24 -12.66 -0.28 -11.50
CA ARG A 24 -11.84 0.91 -11.22
C ARG A 24 -11.22 0.88 -9.83
N GLU A 25 -11.93 0.36 -8.81
CA GLU A 25 -11.38 0.17 -7.46
C GLU A 25 -10.26 -0.87 -7.46
N GLU A 26 -10.46 -2.02 -8.10
CA GLU A 26 -9.42 -3.05 -8.24
C GLU A 26 -8.21 -2.53 -9.00
N GLN A 27 -8.43 -1.82 -10.10
CA GLN A 27 -7.36 -1.21 -10.89
C GLN A 27 -6.59 -0.17 -10.07
N LEU A 28 -7.27 0.65 -9.27
CA LEU A 28 -6.61 1.60 -8.36
C LEU A 28 -5.77 0.89 -7.31
N MET A 29 -6.30 -0.17 -6.69
CA MET A 29 -5.57 -0.97 -5.70
C MET A 29 -4.32 -1.62 -6.31
N MET A 30 -4.43 -2.13 -7.53
CA MET A 30 -3.31 -2.70 -8.29
C MET A 30 -2.24 -1.65 -8.63
N LEU A 31 -2.66 -0.45 -9.06
CA LEU A 31 -1.72 0.63 -9.37
C LEU A 31 -0.98 1.12 -8.12
N ILE A 32 -1.68 1.23 -6.99
CA ILE A 32 -1.08 1.61 -5.71
C ILE A 32 -0.13 0.51 -5.23
N SER A 33 -0.52 -0.76 -5.27
CA SER A 33 0.36 -1.87 -4.85
C SER A 33 1.62 -1.98 -5.73
N ALA A 34 1.48 -1.77 -7.05
CA ALA A 34 2.59 -1.72 -7.98
C ALA A 34 3.53 -0.54 -7.70
N HIS A 35 2.97 0.65 -7.41
CA HIS A 35 3.79 1.81 -7.06
C HIS A 35 4.51 1.63 -5.71
N LEU A 36 3.83 1.11 -4.69
CA LEU A 36 4.44 0.78 -3.40
C LEU A 36 5.57 -0.24 -3.57
N THR A 37 5.36 -1.31 -4.36
CA THR A 37 6.40 -2.29 -4.66
C THR A 37 7.60 -1.64 -5.34
N LYS A 38 7.36 -0.77 -6.33
CA LYS A 38 8.43 -0.05 -7.04
C LYS A 38 9.19 0.90 -6.11
N MET A 39 8.48 1.68 -5.30
CA MET A 39 9.07 2.65 -4.37
C MET A 39 9.88 1.94 -3.29
N LEU A 40 9.30 0.95 -2.61
CA LEU A 40 9.94 0.24 -1.51
C LEU A 40 11.04 -0.72 -2.00
N GLY A 41 10.94 -1.22 -3.23
CA GLY A 41 12.01 -2.01 -3.87
C GLY A 41 13.16 -1.18 -4.42
N THR A 42 13.02 0.14 -4.53
CA THR A 42 14.09 1.04 -5.00
C THR A 42 14.99 1.42 -3.83
N ARG A 43 16.31 1.33 -3.99
CA ARG A 43 17.27 1.80 -2.97
C ARG A 43 17.38 3.33 -3.01
N ALA A 44 17.30 3.99 -1.86
CA ALA A 44 17.47 5.45 -1.76
C ALA A 44 18.82 5.90 -2.34
N GLY A 45 18.84 7.05 -3.01
CA GLY A 45 20.00 7.55 -3.76
C GLY A 45 20.19 6.95 -5.15
N SER A 46 19.41 5.94 -5.56
CA SER A 46 19.48 5.41 -6.94
C SER A 46 18.86 6.35 -7.97
N VAL A 47 17.94 7.22 -7.54
CA VAL A 47 17.28 8.20 -8.40
C VAL A 47 18.01 9.54 -8.30
N LYS A 48 18.80 9.87 -9.32
CA LYS A 48 19.67 11.07 -9.33
C LYS A 48 18.91 12.40 -9.13
N MET A 49 17.65 12.46 -9.55
CA MET A 49 16.80 13.65 -9.41
C MET A 49 16.11 13.76 -8.05
N LEU A 50 16.07 12.65 -7.29
CA LEU A 50 15.26 12.51 -6.08
C LEU A 50 16.03 11.58 -5.12
N PRO A 51 17.08 12.09 -4.45
CA PRO A 51 17.96 11.28 -3.60
C PRO A 51 17.20 10.63 -2.43
N ASP A 52 16.13 11.27 -1.99
CA ASP A 52 15.24 10.79 -0.92
C ASP A 52 14.19 9.76 -1.41
N TYR A 53 14.22 9.36 -2.70
CA TYR A 53 13.30 8.37 -3.26
C TYR A 53 13.88 6.95 -3.20
N GLY A 54 13.12 6.04 -2.59
CA GLY A 54 13.52 4.66 -2.31
C GLY A 54 13.73 4.40 -0.81
N LEU A 55 13.85 3.13 -0.43
CA LEU A 55 14.23 2.77 0.93
C LEU A 55 15.74 2.89 1.11
N PRO A 56 16.21 3.63 2.14
CA PRO A 56 17.62 3.65 2.50
C PRO A 56 18.05 2.27 2.98
N ASP A 57 19.36 2.03 2.96
CA ASP A 57 19.90 0.76 3.43
C ASP A 57 19.54 0.55 4.91
N LEU A 58 18.68 -0.43 5.16
CA LEU A 58 18.20 -0.75 6.51
C LEU A 58 19.24 -1.58 7.29
N ASN A 59 20.30 -2.06 6.64
CA ASN A 59 21.37 -2.80 7.30
C ASN A 59 22.39 -1.85 7.95
N ASN A 60 21.93 -1.04 8.91
CA ASN A 60 22.85 -0.24 9.70
C ASN A 60 23.51 -1.12 10.77
N ARG A 61 24.78 -1.48 10.58
CA ARG A 61 25.56 -2.40 11.45
C ARG A 61 25.70 -1.95 12.90
N GLY A 62 25.30 -0.71 13.23
CA GLY A 62 25.35 -0.16 14.59
C GLY A 62 24.04 -0.23 15.38
N LEU A 63 22.93 -0.72 14.79
CA LEU A 63 21.63 -0.78 15.46
C LEU A 63 21.25 -2.22 15.86
N SER A 64 20.58 -2.36 17.00
CA SER A 64 19.93 -3.62 17.37
C SER A 64 18.86 -3.98 16.33
N LEU A 65 18.56 -5.28 16.17
CA LEU A 65 17.55 -5.73 15.19
C LEU A 65 16.18 -5.06 15.36
N ASP A 66 15.76 -4.80 16.60
CA ASP A 66 14.50 -4.12 16.91
C ASP A 66 14.54 -2.63 16.55
N ASP A 67 15.68 -1.96 16.73
CA ASP A 67 15.85 -0.56 16.36
C ASP A 67 15.83 -0.39 14.85
N THR A 68 16.48 -1.29 14.12
CA THR A 68 16.40 -1.35 12.66
C THR A 68 14.98 -1.52 12.16
N LEU A 69 14.18 -2.37 12.80
CA LEU A 69 12.77 -2.57 12.45
C LEU A 69 11.89 -1.35 12.75
N ARG A 70 12.11 -0.69 13.90
CA ARG A 70 11.41 0.55 14.25
C ARG A 70 11.78 1.66 13.28
N HIS A 71 13.05 1.77 12.92
CA HIS A 71 13.54 2.76 11.97
C HIS A 71 12.97 2.51 10.57
N SER A 72 12.98 1.26 10.09
CA SER A 72 12.40 0.90 8.80
C SER A 72 10.91 1.24 8.73
N ARG A 73 10.15 0.95 9.80
CA ARG A 73 8.75 1.35 9.91
C ARG A 73 8.56 2.85 9.70
N MET A 74 9.30 3.68 10.44
CA MET A 74 9.16 5.14 10.35
C MET A 74 9.49 5.67 8.97
N ILE A 75 10.53 5.12 8.33
CA ILE A 75 10.89 5.51 6.97
C ILE A 75 9.80 5.11 5.98
N ILE A 76 9.31 3.87 6.03
CA ILE A 76 8.23 3.40 5.14
C ILE A 76 6.99 4.30 5.29
N GLU A 77 6.56 4.59 6.53
CA GLU A 77 5.42 5.48 6.81
C GLU A 77 5.63 6.88 6.19
N LYS A 78 6.82 7.47 6.36
CA LYS A 78 7.16 8.78 5.81
C LYS A 78 7.17 8.78 4.29
N MET A 79 7.73 7.74 3.67
CA MET A 79 7.82 7.59 2.22
C MET A 79 6.45 7.49 1.58
N ILE A 80 5.58 6.63 2.11
CA ILE A 80 4.22 6.47 1.58
C ILE A 80 3.46 7.78 1.71
N ARG A 81 3.56 8.47 2.86
CA ARG A 81 2.91 9.78 3.05
C ARG A 81 3.41 10.86 2.08
N THR A 82 4.66 10.77 1.65
CA THR A 82 5.28 11.77 0.76
C THR A 82 4.98 11.49 -0.72
N TYR A 83 5.05 10.22 -1.14
CA TYR A 83 5.00 9.84 -2.55
C TYR A 83 3.69 9.17 -2.99
N GLU A 84 2.83 8.77 -2.05
CA GLU A 84 1.47 8.28 -2.32
C GLU A 84 0.41 9.15 -1.63
N PRO A 85 0.15 10.37 -2.12
CA PRO A 85 -0.83 11.28 -1.51
C PRO A 85 -2.27 10.76 -1.58
N ARG A 86 -2.52 9.74 -2.40
CA ARG A 86 -3.80 9.04 -2.48
C ARG A 86 -4.10 8.24 -1.21
N LEU A 87 -3.05 7.80 -0.50
CA LEU A 87 -3.16 7.11 0.78
C LEU A 87 -3.03 8.13 1.92
N PHE A 88 -4.03 8.19 2.79
CA PHE A 88 -4.00 8.94 4.04
C PHE A 88 -4.08 8.00 5.23
N ASP A 89 -3.79 8.53 6.42
CA ASP A 89 -3.82 7.76 7.67
C ASP A 89 -2.96 6.47 7.65
N VAL A 90 -1.76 6.60 7.07
CA VAL A 90 -0.83 5.47 6.87
C VAL A 90 -0.21 5.04 8.20
N HIS A 91 -0.27 3.75 8.47
CA HIS A 91 0.29 3.06 9.64
C HIS A 91 0.97 1.77 9.20
N VAL A 92 2.21 1.53 9.62
CA VAL A 92 2.98 0.34 9.20
C VAL A 92 3.32 -0.50 10.41
N THR A 93 2.74 -1.68 10.57
CA THR A 93 3.07 -2.58 11.69
C THR A 93 3.96 -3.72 11.24
N LEU A 94 4.89 -4.16 12.08
CA LEU A 94 5.62 -5.40 11.83
C LEU A 94 4.74 -6.57 12.25
N GLU A 95 4.44 -7.47 11.33
CA GLU A 95 3.77 -8.72 11.66
C GLU A 95 4.81 -9.77 12.04
N LYS A 96 4.65 -10.34 13.24
CA LYS A 96 5.43 -11.48 13.71
C LYS A 96 4.70 -12.74 13.27
N HIS A 97 5.22 -13.42 12.24
CA HIS A 97 4.74 -14.76 11.91
C HIS A 97 5.40 -15.77 12.84
N GLU A 98 4.61 -16.39 13.73
CA GLU A 98 5.10 -17.43 14.64
C GLU A 98 5.65 -18.67 13.92
N SER A 99 5.22 -18.90 12.67
CA SER A 99 5.64 -20.04 11.84
C SER A 99 6.88 -19.78 10.99
N CYS A 100 7.41 -18.55 10.93
CA CYS A 100 8.56 -18.22 10.08
C CYS A 100 9.39 -17.06 10.65
N LEU A 101 10.33 -17.38 11.54
CA LEU A 101 11.23 -16.43 12.22
C LEU A 101 12.09 -15.57 11.26
N LEU A 102 12.26 -16.01 10.01
CA LEU A 102 13.09 -15.35 9.01
C LEU A 102 12.30 -14.45 8.04
N ARG A 103 10.97 -14.52 8.05
CA ARG A 103 10.13 -13.75 7.13
C ARG A 103 9.57 -12.53 7.85
N ARG A 104 10.18 -11.37 7.61
CA ARG A 104 9.72 -10.10 8.19
C ARG A 104 8.70 -9.48 7.26
N THR A 105 7.43 -9.60 7.61
CA THR A 105 6.32 -8.99 6.88
C THR A 105 5.90 -7.71 7.58
N PHE A 106 5.79 -6.61 6.84
CA PHE A 106 5.17 -5.38 7.32
C PHE A 106 3.73 -5.31 6.82
N SER A 107 2.77 -5.03 7.70
CA SER A 107 1.41 -4.67 7.32
C SER A 107 1.32 -3.16 7.19
N ILE A 108 0.94 -2.68 6.02
CA ILE A 108 0.72 -1.26 5.72
C ILE A 108 -0.79 -1.03 5.71
N GLY A 109 -1.32 -0.49 6.80
CA GLY A 109 -2.69 0.02 6.86
C GLY A 109 -2.73 1.46 6.37
N ALA A 110 -3.70 1.79 5.53
CA ALA A 110 -3.96 3.16 5.11
C ALA A 110 -5.45 3.33 4.82
N ALA A 111 -5.88 4.55 4.55
CA ALA A 111 -7.18 4.84 4.02
C ALA A 111 -7.03 5.52 2.65
N LEU A 112 -7.94 5.17 1.73
CA LEU A 112 -7.99 5.65 0.36
C LEU A 112 -9.33 6.35 0.14
N ASP A 113 -9.31 7.47 -0.57
CA ASP A 113 -10.52 8.24 -0.90
C ASP A 113 -10.87 7.89 -2.34
N ILE A 114 -12.00 7.21 -2.51
CA ILE A 114 -12.54 6.83 -3.80
C ILE A 114 -13.85 7.58 -3.98
N ALA A 115 -13.83 8.61 -4.82
CA ALA A 115 -15.01 9.42 -5.15
C ALA A 115 -15.75 10.00 -3.92
N GLY A 116 -15.01 10.38 -2.87
CA GLY A 116 -15.55 10.95 -1.63
C GLY A 116 -15.83 9.92 -0.53
N VAL A 117 -15.60 8.63 -0.80
CA VAL A 117 -15.73 7.54 0.17
C VAL A 117 -14.36 7.16 0.70
N LYS A 118 -14.15 7.36 2.02
CA LYS A 118 -12.96 6.90 2.71
C LYS A 118 -13.05 5.40 2.98
N LYS A 119 -12.13 4.63 2.41
CA LYS A 119 -12.06 3.17 2.54
C LYS A 119 -10.74 2.76 3.16
N SER A 120 -10.78 1.96 4.22
CA SER A 120 -9.56 1.39 4.80
C SER A 120 -9.02 0.30 3.89
N VAL A 121 -7.73 0.39 3.60
CA VAL A 121 -6.97 -0.53 2.75
C VAL A 121 -5.77 -1.07 3.53
N ARG A 122 -5.40 -2.31 3.25
CA ARG A 122 -4.24 -2.95 3.88
C ARG A 122 -3.41 -3.62 2.80
N PHE A 123 -2.11 -3.35 2.82
CA PHE A 123 -1.12 -3.99 1.95
C PHE A 123 -0.14 -4.78 2.82
N SER A 124 0.25 -5.97 2.36
CA SER A 124 1.27 -6.76 3.04
C SER A 124 2.58 -6.60 2.29
N ALA A 125 3.63 -6.15 2.97
CA ALA A 125 4.92 -5.87 2.39
C ALA A 125 5.96 -6.86 2.94
N LEU A 126 6.44 -7.74 2.07
CA LEU A 126 7.38 -8.78 2.40
C LEU A 126 8.82 -8.29 2.24
N LEU A 127 9.61 -8.31 3.31
CA LEU A 127 11.04 -8.03 3.24
C LEU A 127 11.82 -9.31 2.87
N GLY A 128 12.43 -9.31 1.69
CA GLY A 128 13.36 -10.34 1.23
C GLY A 128 14.74 -10.23 1.89
N GLY A 129 15.50 -11.32 1.90
CA GLY A 129 16.85 -11.36 2.49
C GLY A 129 17.89 -10.46 1.77
N ASP A 130 17.57 -9.97 0.57
CA ASP A 130 18.36 -9.00 -0.18
C ASP A 130 18.01 -7.53 0.15
N GLY A 131 17.13 -7.31 1.14
CA GLY A 131 16.66 -5.98 1.53
C GLY A 131 15.57 -5.39 0.63
N LYS A 132 15.09 -6.14 -0.37
CA LYS A 132 13.97 -5.69 -1.21
C LYS A 132 12.62 -5.95 -0.54
N ILE A 133 11.68 -5.05 -0.77
CA ILE A 133 10.30 -5.20 -0.30
C ILE A 133 9.38 -5.45 -1.49
N SER A 134 8.54 -6.49 -1.39
CA SER A 134 7.49 -6.80 -2.37
C SER A 134 6.11 -6.75 -1.71
N ILE A 135 5.13 -6.14 -2.36
CA ILE A 135 3.73 -6.19 -1.87
C ILE A 135 3.09 -7.51 -2.31
N VAL A 136 2.40 -8.19 -1.37
CA VAL A 136 1.65 -9.44 -1.58
C VAL A 136 0.19 -9.31 -1.18
#